data_AF-A0A109K5K9-F1
#
_entry.id   AF-A0A109K5K9-F1
#
_cell.length_a   1.000
_cell.length_b   1.000
_cell.length_c   1.000
_cell.angle_alpha   90.00
_cell.angle_beta   90.00
_cell.angle_gamma   90.00
#
_symmetry.space_group_name_H-M   'P 1'
#
loop_
_entity.id
_entity.type
_entity.pdbx_description
1 polymer ?
#
loop_
_entity_poly.entity_id
_entity_poly.type
_entity_poly.pdbx_seq_one_letter_code
_entity_poly.pdbx_strand_id
1 'polypeptide(L)'
;MSKGPGRIGQLILSLIATEPHGAWCTTDICQLAYPGITRVEKKHRVAVARTLRTMKLPGTWMVLPTHGELSLYDGCDFDSRVTLQWRIDMRHHHRRYDLDQYKSSLPSWREADISKKVKSAQKWRDASPTERIDMQIEDQRFIMAMSRHHEPFLNRIAELEQEKLQLAS
;
A
#
# COMPACT_ATOMS: atom_id res chain seq x y z
N MET A 1 10.91 -7.07 26.46
CA MET A 1 11.35 -8.16 25.54
C MET A 1 10.42 -8.21 24.34
N SER A 2 10.77 -7.57 23.22
CA SER A 2 10.06 -7.83 21.96
C SER A 2 10.55 -9.18 21.42
N LYS A 3 9.76 -10.23 21.62
CA LYS A 3 9.89 -11.42 20.77
C LYS A 3 9.65 -10.91 19.34
N GLY A 4 10.58 -11.18 18.42
CA GLY A 4 10.56 -10.65 17.04
C GLY A 4 9.27 -10.94 16.27
N PRO A 5 9.23 -10.70 14.94
CA PRO A 5 8.03 -10.94 14.16
C PRO A 5 7.54 -12.38 14.39
N GLY A 6 6.28 -12.54 14.78
CA GLY A 6 5.67 -13.86 14.93
C GLY A 6 5.55 -14.58 13.57
N ARG A 7 5.05 -15.83 13.58
CA ARG A 7 4.95 -16.69 12.38
C ARG A 7 4.38 -15.99 11.13
N ILE A 8 3.28 -15.24 11.27
CA ILE A 8 2.67 -14.51 10.15
C ILE A 8 3.60 -13.39 9.65
N GLY A 9 4.27 -12.68 10.55
CA GLY A 9 5.23 -11.63 10.19
C GLY A 9 6.44 -12.20 9.47
N GLN A 10 6.98 -13.34 9.92
CA GLN A 10 8.07 -14.03 9.24
C GLN A 10 7.68 -14.50 7.83
N LEU A 11 6.46 -15.03 7.67
CA LEU A 11 5.93 -15.38 6.35
C LEU A 11 5.86 -14.15 5.44
N ILE A 12 5.30 -13.04 5.92
CA ILE A 12 5.21 -11.81 5.14
C ILE A 12 6.59 -11.32 4.70
N LEU A 13 7.58 -11.33 5.60
CA LEU A 13 8.95 -10.97 5.25
C LEU A 13 9.56 -11.93 4.22
N SER A 14 9.25 -13.22 4.32
CA SER A 14 9.66 -14.20 3.31
C SER A 14 9.05 -13.91 1.95
N LEU A 15 7.75 -13.62 1.87
CA LEU A 15 7.07 -13.28 0.62
C LEU A 15 7.71 -12.07 -0.05
N ILE A 16 7.98 -11.03 0.73
CA ILE A 16 8.67 -9.82 0.26
C ILE A 16 10.05 -10.15 -0.32
N ALA A 17 10.80 -11.04 0.34
CA ALA A 17 12.15 -11.41 -0.10
C ALA A 17 12.14 -12.31 -1.34
N THR A 18 11.17 -13.21 -1.48
CA THR A 18 11.12 -14.19 -2.58
C THR A 18 10.42 -13.66 -3.82
N GLU A 19 9.46 -12.75 -3.65
CA GLU A 19 8.63 -12.21 -4.72
C GLU A 19 8.59 -10.67 -4.63
N PRO A 20 9.65 -9.97 -5.07
CA PRO A 20 9.77 -8.52 -4.93
C PRO A 20 8.69 -7.74 -5.70
N HIS A 21 8.16 -8.33 -6.78
CA HIS A 21 7.06 -7.78 -7.59
C HIS A 21 5.69 -8.29 -7.15
N GLY A 22 5.62 -8.98 -6.02
CA GLY A 22 4.40 -9.60 -5.53
C GLY A 22 3.41 -8.59 -4.96
N ALA A 23 2.14 -8.98 -4.97
CA ALA A 23 1.10 -8.33 -4.18
C ALA A 23 0.12 -9.39 -3.68
N TRP A 24 -0.32 -9.26 -2.43
CA TRP A 24 -1.16 -10.27 -1.77
C TRP A 24 -2.24 -9.61 -0.92
N CYS A 25 -3.46 -10.11 -1.02
CA CYS A 25 -4.52 -9.73 -0.10
C CYS A 25 -4.45 -10.57 1.19
N THR A 26 -5.26 -10.17 2.17
CA THR A 26 -5.38 -10.87 3.45
C THR A 26 -5.74 -12.35 3.25
N THR A 27 -6.60 -12.66 2.27
CA THR A 27 -6.99 -14.05 1.99
C THR A 27 -5.83 -14.88 1.43
N ASP A 28 -5.02 -14.33 0.51
CA ASP A 28 -3.84 -15.03 -0.02
C ASP A 28 -2.86 -15.37 1.12
N ILE A 29 -2.55 -14.38 1.97
CA ILE A 29 -1.65 -14.56 3.10
C ILE A 29 -2.22 -15.56 4.10
N CYS A 30 -3.54 -15.60 4.33
CA CYS A 30 -4.17 -16.62 5.16
C CYS A 30 -3.97 -18.03 4.60
N GLN A 31 -4.14 -18.23 3.29
CA GLN A 31 -3.96 -19.55 2.67
C GLN A 31 -2.52 -20.05 2.82
N LEU A 32 -1.54 -19.15 2.69
CA LEU A 32 -0.13 -19.45 2.88
C LEU A 32 0.25 -19.68 4.35
N ALA A 33 -0.31 -18.89 5.27
CA ALA A 33 0.01 -18.98 6.70
C ALA A 33 -0.53 -20.24 7.38
N TYR A 34 -1.67 -20.75 6.90
CA TYR A 34 -2.41 -21.86 7.50
C TYR A 34 -2.57 -23.01 6.49
N PRO A 35 -1.48 -23.72 6.14
CA PRO A 35 -1.57 -24.85 5.22
C PRO A 35 -2.46 -25.96 5.81
N GLY A 36 -3.26 -26.60 4.97
CA GLY A 36 -4.11 -27.74 5.36
C GLY A 36 -5.47 -27.36 5.94
N ILE A 37 -5.82 -26.09 6.07
CA ILE A 37 -7.19 -25.70 6.46
C ILE A 37 -8.14 -25.82 5.26
N THR A 38 -9.33 -26.38 5.48
CA THR A 38 -10.37 -26.49 4.44
C THR A 38 -10.94 -25.13 4.04
N ARG A 39 -10.95 -24.17 4.98
CA ARG A 39 -11.54 -22.83 4.76
C ARG A 39 -10.87 -21.75 5.61
N VAL A 40 -10.64 -20.59 5.01
CA VAL A 40 -10.21 -19.38 5.73
C VAL A 40 -11.37 -18.82 6.55
N GLU A 41 -11.29 -18.94 7.87
CA GLU A 41 -12.24 -18.37 8.82
C GLU A 41 -11.91 -16.92 9.21
N LYS A 42 -12.88 -16.23 9.84
CA LYS A 42 -12.73 -14.86 10.33
C LYS A 42 -11.51 -14.69 11.24
N LYS A 43 -11.25 -15.66 12.14
CA LYS A 43 -10.11 -15.62 13.07
C LYS A 43 -8.75 -15.55 12.36
N HIS A 44 -8.60 -16.26 11.24
CA HIS A 44 -7.38 -16.23 10.42
C HIS A 44 -7.19 -14.85 9.79
N ARG A 45 -8.27 -14.29 9.20
CA ARG A 45 -8.26 -12.95 8.60
C ARG A 45 -7.91 -11.88 9.62
N VAL A 46 -8.46 -11.95 10.83
CA VAL A 46 -8.17 -11.00 11.92
C VAL A 46 -6.70 -11.08 12.34
N ALA A 47 -6.14 -12.28 12.48
CA ALA A 47 -4.72 -12.44 12.85
C ALA A 47 -3.78 -11.85 11.79
N VAL A 48 -4.04 -12.11 10.51
CA VAL A 48 -3.26 -11.55 9.39
C VAL A 48 -3.45 -10.04 9.31
N ALA A 49 -4.68 -9.54 9.35
CA ALA A 49 -4.95 -8.11 9.25
C ALA A 49 -4.35 -7.32 10.42
N ARG A 50 -4.36 -7.89 11.63
CA ARG A 50 -3.65 -7.30 12.79
C ARG A 50 -2.16 -7.22 12.51
N THR A 51 -1.56 -8.30 12.01
CA THR A 51 -0.13 -8.34 11.69
C THR A 51 0.23 -7.27 10.66
N LEU A 52 -0.51 -7.20 9.54
CA LEU A 52 -0.29 -6.21 8.48
C LEU A 52 -0.38 -4.76 8.99
N ARG A 53 -1.30 -4.47 9.92
CA ARG A 53 -1.46 -3.11 10.46
C ARG A 53 -0.37 -2.71 11.45
N THR A 54 0.22 -3.66 12.17
CA THR A 54 1.14 -3.34 13.28
C THR A 54 2.60 -3.62 12.95
N MET A 55 2.90 -4.44 11.95
CA MET A 55 4.27 -4.76 11.60
C MET A 55 4.95 -3.58 10.90
N LYS A 56 6.24 -3.38 11.19
CA LYS A 56 7.08 -2.51 10.38
C LYS A 56 7.44 -3.25 9.10
N LEU A 57 6.99 -2.73 7.96
CA LEU A 57 7.34 -3.27 6.66
C LEU A 57 8.72 -2.75 6.19
N PRO A 58 9.49 -3.55 5.46
CA PRO A 58 10.77 -3.12 4.91
C PRO A 58 10.57 -2.21 3.68
N GLY A 59 11.50 -1.28 3.48
CA GLY A 59 11.59 -0.48 2.26
C GLY A 59 10.30 0.29 1.93
N THR A 60 9.78 0.06 0.73
CA THR A 60 8.64 0.74 0.13
C THR A 60 7.35 -0.08 0.16
N TRP A 61 7.35 -1.17 0.94
CA TRP A 61 6.18 -2.02 1.11
C TRP A 61 5.10 -1.33 1.93
N MET A 62 3.86 -1.43 1.46
CA MET A 62 2.71 -0.73 2.01
C MET A 62 1.51 -1.67 2.15
N VAL A 63 0.57 -1.25 2.99
CA VAL A 63 -0.73 -1.91 3.14
C VAL A 63 -1.83 -0.96 2.69
N LEU A 64 -2.71 -1.43 1.80
CA LEU A 64 -3.88 -0.69 1.34
C LEU A 64 -5.17 -1.47 1.63
N PRO A 65 -6.20 -0.83 2.22
CA PRO A 65 -7.54 -1.41 2.26
C PRO A 65 -8.13 -1.52 0.84
N THR A 66 -8.54 -2.71 0.44
CA THR A 66 -9.10 -3.01 -0.89
C THR A 66 -10.30 -3.95 -0.74
N HIS A 67 -11.49 -3.51 -1.14
CA HIS A 67 -12.71 -4.32 -1.15
C HIS A 67 -12.97 -5.13 0.15
N GLY A 68 -12.75 -4.53 1.33
CA GLY A 68 -12.94 -5.20 2.62
C GLY A 68 -11.80 -6.13 3.07
N GLU A 69 -10.68 -6.15 2.36
CA GLU A 69 -9.44 -6.81 2.76
C GLU A 69 -8.28 -5.82 2.84
N LEU A 70 -7.18 -6.22 3.48
CA LEU A 70 -5.92 -5.49 3.39
C LEU A 70 -5.04 -6.15 2.33
N SER A 71 -4.41 -5.35 1.49
CA SER A 71 -3.48 -5.80 0.46
C SER A 71 -2.08 -5.26 0.72
N LEU A 72 -1.10 -6.15 0.69
CA LEU A 72 0.33 -5.90 0.78
C LEU A 72 0.93 -5.79 -0.62
N TYR A 73 1.72 -4.76 -0.88
CA TYR A 73 2.37 -4.51 -2.17
C TYR A 73 3.53 -3.53 -1.99
N ASP A 74 4.42 -3.43 -2.97
CA ASP A 74 5.46 -2.41 -3.02
C ASP A 74 4.93 -1.16 -3.73
N GLY A 75 4.92 -0.02 -3.02
CA GLY A 75 4.40 1.24 -3.54
C GLY A 75 5.24 1.85 -4.67
N CYS A 76 6.52 1.49 -4.76
CA CYS A 76 7.51 2.02 -5.71
C CYS A 76 7.83 1.06 -6.86
N ASP A 77 7.24 -0.13 -6.87
CA ASP A 77 7.42 -1.12 -7.93
C ASP A 77 6.20 -1.14 -8.87
N PHE A 78 6.47 -1.03 -10.17
CA PHE A 78 5.40 -0.99 -11.17
C PHE A 78 4.68 -2.33 -11.27
N ASP A 79 5.42 -3.44 -11.32
CA ASP A 79 4.83 -4.78 -11.45
C ASP A 79 4.02 -5.19 -10.22
N SER A 80 4.46 -4.84 -9.02
CA SER A 80 3.71 -5.04 -7.78
C SER A 80 2.39 -4.28 -7.80
N ARG A 81 2.38 -3.03 -8.29
CA ARG A 81 1.14 -2.28 -8.47
C ARG A 81 0.23 -2.84 -9.56
N VAL A 82 0.78 -3.32 -10.67
CA VAL A 82 0.00 -4.03 -11.69
C VAL A 82 -0.63 -5.29 -11.11
N THR A 83 0.12 -6.05 -10.32
CA THR A 83 -0.38 -7.26 -9.63
C THR A 83 -1.49 -6.92 -8.64
N LEU A 84 -1.33 -5.83 -7.86
CA LEU A 84 -2.39 -5.32 -7.00
C LEU A 84 -3.65 -4.95 -7.80
N GLN A 85 -3.49 -4.21 -8.90
CA GLN A 85 -4.61 -3.78 -9.73
C GLN A 85 -5.32 -4.95 -10.40
N TRP A 86 -4.58 -5.95 -10.87
CA TRP A 86 -5.12 -7.21 -11.37
C TRP A 86 -6.00 -7.89 -10.30
N ARG A 87 -5.53 -7.99 -9.05
CA ARG A 87 -6.32 -8.57 -7.96
C ARG A 87 -7.60 -7.79 -7.66
N ILE A 88 -7.52 -6.45 -7.73
CA ILE A 88 -8.66 -5.56 -7.54
C ILE A 88 -9.70 -5.79 -8.65
N ASP A 89 -9.27 -5.77 -9.91
CA ASP A 89 -10.15 -5.90 -11.08
C ASP A 89 -10.76 -7.31 -11.16
N MET A 90 -9.94 -8.36 -11.00
CA MET A 90 -10.39 -9.75 -11.17
C MET A 90 -11.35 -10.24 -10.09
N ARG A 91 -11.47 -9.51 -8.97
CA ARG A 91 -12.42 -9.90 -7.91
C ARG A 91 -13.88 -9.82 -8.37
N HIS A 92 -14.16 -9.00 -9.38
CA HIS A 92 -15.52 -8.77 -9.88
C HIS A 92 -15.74 -9.33 -11.30
N HIS A 93 -14.70 -9.84 -11.95
CA HIS A 93 -14.81 -10.37 -13.30
C HIS A 93 -14.97 -11.89 -13.32
N HIS A 94 -16.00 -12.36 -14.03
CA HIS A 94 -16.20 -13.80 -14.30
C HIS A 94 -15.19 -14.37 -15.32
N ARG A 95 -14.44 -13.52 -16.02
CA ARG A 95 -13.33 -13.94 -16.90
C ARG A 95 -12.05 -14.08 -16.07
N ARG A 96 -11.48 -15.30 -16.07
CA ARG A 96 -10.20 -15.62 -15.46
C ARG A 96 -9.07 -15.27 -16.43
N TYR A 97 -8.65 -14.00 -16.48
CA TYR A 97 -7.33 -13.71 -17.03
C TYR A 97 -6.30 -14.08 -15.97
N ASP A 98 -5.29 -14.87 -16.35
CA ASP A 98 -4.08 -14.97 -15.54
C ASP A 98 -3.36 -13.60 -15.53
N LEU A 99 -2.38 -13.47 -14.63
CA LEU A 99 -1.66 -12.21 -14.44
C LEU A 99 -0.90 -11.79 -15.71
N ASP A 100 -0.32 -12.74 -16.45
CA ASP A 100 0.49 -12.46 -17.64
C ASP A 100 -0.38 -11.94 -18.79
N GLN A 101 -1.56 -12.53 -18.98
CA GLN A 101 -2.58 -12.04 -19.91
C GLN A 101 -3.06 -10.65 -19.54
N TYR A 102 -3.26 -10.37 -18.24
CA TYR A 102 -3.65 -9.06 -17.78
C TYR A 102 -2.57 -8.01 -18.04
N LYS A 103 -1.31 -8.31 -17.74
CA LYS A 103 -0.17 -7.43 -18.04
C LYS A 103 -0.08 -7.12 -19.53
N SER A 104 -0.26 -8.14 -20.37
CA SER A 104 -0.19 -8.02 -21.84
C SER A 104 -1.37 -7.24 -22.44
N SER A 105 -2.48 -7.13 -21.73
CA SER A 105 -3.70 -6.42 -22.17
C SER A 105 -3.97 -5.14 -21.40
N LEU A 106 -3.00 -4.64 -20.63
CA LEU A 106 -3.15 -3.46 -19.80
C LEU A 106 -3.43 -2.23 -20.69
N PRO A 107 -4.59 -1.56 -20.56
CA PRO A 107 -4.86 -0.38 -21.36
C PRO A 107 -3.86 0.74 -21.03
N SER A 108 -3.43 1.50 -22.03
CA SER A 108 -2.42 2.56 -21.88
C SER A 108 -2.77 3.62 -20.81
N TRP A 109 -4.05 3.96 -20.67
CA TRP A 109 -4.49 4.89 -19.64
C TRP A 109 -4.31 4.33 -18.22
N ARG A 110 -4.41 3.01 -18.06
CA ARG A 110 -4.21 2.33 -16.77
C ARG A 110 -2.73 2.16 -16.47
N GLU A 111 -1.93 1.83 -17.47
CA GLU A 111 -0.47 1.90 -17.36
C GLU A 111 -0.01 3.29 -16.92
N ALA A 112 -0.49 4.35 -17.56
CA ALA A 112 -0.15 5.73 -17.21
C ALA A 112 -0.57 6.09 -15.76
N ASP A 113 -1.76 5.67 -15.32
CA ASP A 113 -2.22 5.85 -13.93
C ASP A 113 -1.31 5.13 -12.93
N ILE A 114 -0.95 3.86 -13.20
CA ILE A 114 -0.04 3.10 -12.35
C ILE A 114 1.34 3.75 -12.33
N SER A 115 1.90 4.13 -13.48
CA SER A 115 3.20 4.82 -13.56
C SER A 115 3.19 6.14 -12.78
N LYS A 116 2.10 6.91 -12.85
CA LYS A 116 1.96 8.15 -12.07
C LYS A 116 2.00 7.87 -10.56
N LYS A 117 1.32 6.82 -10.11
CA LYS A 117 1.32 6.40 -8.69
C LYS A 117 2.70 5.90 -8.24
N VAL A 118 3.40 5.13 -9.07
CA VAL A 118 4.78 4.70 -8.80
C VAL A 118 5.71 5.90 -8.66
N LYS A 119 5.70 6.81 -9.64
CA LYS A 119 6.56 8.01 -9.62
C LYS A 119 6.28 8.89 -8.41
N SER A 120 5.01 9.05 -8.03
CA SER A 120 4.64 9.78 -6.82
C SER A 120 5.20 9.10 -5.55
N ALA A 121 5.06 7.78 -5.43
CA ALA A 121 5.61 7.04 -4.30
C ALA A 121 7.14 7.10 -4.23
N GLN A 122 7.82 7.02 -5.38
CA GLN A 122 9.28 7.17 -5.48
C GLN A 122 9.71 8.59 -5.07
N LYS A 123 9.00 9.62 -5.54
CA LYS A 123 9.23 11.01 -5.12
C LYS A 123 9.09 11.16 -3.60
N TRP A 124 8.04 10.60 -2.99
CA TRP A 124 7.85 10.59 -1.53
C TRP A 124 9.00 9.90 -0.79
N ARG A 125 9.45 8.74 -1.30
CA ARG A 125 10.56 7.97 -0.72
C ARG A 125 11.85 8.77 -0.74
N ASP A 126 12.17 9.35 -1.89
CA ASP A 126 13.45 10.00 -2.16
C ASP A 126 13.50 11.45 -1.67
N ALA A 127 12.35 12.04 -1.35
CA ALA A 127 12.24 13.39 -0.79
C ALA A 127 12.93 13.52 0.58
N SER A 128 13.65 14.62 0.74
CA SER A 128 14.16 15.10 2.02
C SER A 128 13.02 15.37 3.02
N PRO A 129 13.30 15.46 4.33
CA PRO A 129 12.28 15.80 5.33
C PRO A 129 11.50 17.09 4.96
N THR A 130 12.20 18.11 4.50
CA THR A 130 11.62 19.39 4.08
C THR A 130 10.73 19.25 2.84
N GLU A 131 11.18 18.51 1.82
CA GLU A 131 10.36 18.25 0.61
C GLU A 131 9.12 17.42 0.91
N ARG A 132 9.20 16.48 1.87
CA ARG A 132 8.04 15.71 2.33
C ARG A 132 6.99 16.59 2.99
N ILE A 133 7.43 17.57 3.78
CA ILE A 133 6.51 18.55 4.38
C ILE A 133 5.86 19.40 3.28
N ASP A 134 6.62 19.84 2.28
CA ASP A 134 6.06 20.58 1.14
C ASP A 134 5.00 19.79 0.39
N MET A 135 5.27 18.51 0.14
CA MET A 135 4.32 17.60 -0.50
C MET A 135 3.07 17.37 0.37
N GLN A 136 3.23 17.29 1.70
CA GLN A 136 2.10 17.21 2.63
C GLN A 136 1.24 18.48 2.61
N ILE A 137 1.86 19.66 2.57
CA ILE A 137 1.16 20.95 2.44
C ILE A 137 0.38 21.00 1.13
N GLU A 138 0.98 20.57 0.02
CA GLU A 138 0.32 20.50 -1.29
C GLU A 138 -0.90 19.57 -1.25
N ASP A 139 -0.75 18.38 -0.66
CA ASP A 139 -1.86 17.43 -0.47
C ASP A 139 -2.98 18.03 0.38
N GLN A 140 -2.67 18.71 1.49
CA GLN A 140 -3.67 19.39 2.33
C GLN A 140 -4.40 20.49 1.56
N ARG A 141 -3.68 21.29 0.77
CA ARG A 141 -4.29 22.35 -0.06
C ARG A 141 -5.21 21.77 -1.13
N PHE A 142 -4.80 20.66 -1.76
CA PHE A 142 -5.62 19.97 -2.75
C PHE A 142 -6.91 19.42 -2.14
N ILE A 143 -6.83 18.74 -0.98
CA ILE A 143 -8.02 18.22 -0.29
C ILE A 143 -8.91 19.36 0.19
N MET A 144 -8.32 20.43 0.72
CA MET A 144 -9.04 21.63 1.15
C MET A 144 -9.87 22.22 0.01
N ALA A 145 -9.29 22.35 -1.20
CA ALA A 145 -9.98 22.87 -2.38
C ALA A 145 -11.19 22.01 -2.83
N MET A 146 -11.22 20.73 -2.45
CA MET A 146 -12.35 19.82 -2.71
C MET A 146 -13.32 19.70 -1.53
N SER A 147 -12.98 20.25 -0.37
CA SER A 147 -13.75 20.15 0.86
C SER A 147 -14.70 21.34 1.03
N ARG A 148 -15.81 21.14 1.76
CA ARG A 148 -16.68 22.25 2.20
C ARG A 148 -16.23 22.89 3.51
N HIS A 149 -15.32 22.24 4.24
CA HIS A 149 -14.79 22.68 5.52
C HIS A 149 -13.29 22.87 5.39
N HIS A 150 -12.82 24.12 5.44
CA HIS A 150 -11.40 24.46 5.20
C HIS A 150 -10.58 24.56 6.48
N GLU A 151 -11.21 24.93 7.60
CA GLU A 151 -10.51 25.24 8.86
C GLU A 151 -9.59 24.12 9.37
N PRO A 152 -9.97 22.83 9.36
CA PRO A 152 -9.05 21.75 9.77
C PRO A 152 -7.80 21.66 8.90
N PHE A 153 -7.92 21.95 7.60
CA PHE A 153 -6.81 21.88 6.65
C PHE A 153 -5.88 23.09 6.81
N LEU A 154 -6.42 24.28 7.04
CA LEU A 154 -5.63 25.48 7.32
C LEU A 154 -4.79 25.31 8.59
N ASN A 155 -5.39 24.79 9.66
CA ASN A 155 -4.68 24.51 10.90
C ASN A 155 -3.55 23.50 10.67
N ARG A 156 -3.81 22.43 9.91
CA ARG A 156 -2.78 21.44 9.59
C ARG A 156 -1.66 21.99 8.71
N ILE A 157 -1.97 22.85 7.75
CA ILE A 157 -0.97 23.53 6.92
C ILE A 157 -0.07 24.41 7.78
N ALA A 158 -0.64 25.20 8.70
CA ALA A 158 0.14 26.04 9.60
C ALA A 158 1.08 25.24 10.50
N GLU A 159 0.62 24.09 11.04
CA GLU A 159 1.48 23.17 11.81
C GLU A 159 2.68 22.67 10.98
N LEU A 160 2.42 22.25 9.74
CA LEU A 160 3.45 21.76 8.82
C LEU A 160 4.45 22.86 8.45
N GLU A 161 4.00 24.09 8.24
CA GLU A 161 4.87 25.23 7.97
C GLU A 161 5.80 25.52 9.16
N GLN A 162 5.33 25.39 10.40
CA GLN A 162 6.16 25.51 11.60
C GLN A 162 7.18 24.38 11.72
N GLU A 163 6.77 23.13 11.47
CA GLU A 163 7.66 21.97 11.46
C GLU A 163 8.78 22.14 10.42
N LYS A 164 8.45 22.68 9.23
CA LYS A 164 9.41 22.97 8.17
C LYS A 164 10.48 23.98 8.63
N LEU A 165 10.06 25.05 9.31
CA LEU A 165 10.97 26.08 9.81
C LEU A 165 11.94 25.51 10.86
N GLN A 166 11.47 24.64 11.75
CA GLN A 166 12.31 23.98 12.76
C GLN A 166 13.36 23.05 12.16
N LEU A 167 13.09 22.44 11.00
CA LEU A 167 14.07 21.60 10.30
C LEU A 167 15.10 22.40 9.50
N ALA A 168 14.83 23.68 9.23
CA ALA A 168 15.71 24.56 8.47
C ALA A 168 16.66 25.39 9.34
N SER A 169 16.42 25.45 10.65
CA SER A 169 17.25 26.11 11.68
C SER A 169 18.31 25.18 12.26
#